data_AF-A0A7S3BYI7-F1
#
_entry.id   AF-A0A7S3BYI7-F1
#
_cell.length_a   1.000
_cell.length_b   1.000
_cell.length_c   1.000
_cell.angle_alpha   90.00
_cell.angle_beta   90.00
_cell.angle_gamma   90.00
#
_symmetry.space_group_name_H-M   'P 1'
#
loop_
_entity.id
_entity.type
_entity.pdbx_description
1 polymer ?
#
loop_
_entity_poly.entity_id
_entity_poly.type
_entity_poly.pdbx_seq_one_letter_code
_entity_poly.pdbx_strand_id
1 'polypeptide(L)'
;QTLHLSVVLLDRYLSRMPIKRNKLQLVGIVCVLIASKIEEISPPAIDEFVYISDNTFLKPEILRMESAILLKLEFSLTAATSSAFLVQYLSVAGDERGGDLEHLSHFLCELALQDYSCLRFMPSALAAAAVCLARICLCTQPHWSPPLAQYTQYSGDELRPCVLEMHALFRRAATSNLRATREKYARKSRLEVSSITPPPVLPQL
;
A
#
# COMPACT_ATOMS: atom_id res chain seq x y z
N GLN A 1 -1.67 -6.63 5.17
CA GLN A 1 -0.60 -6.05 6.01
C GLN A 1 0.79 -6.39 5.47
N THR A 2 1.13 -7.66 5.29
CA THR A 2 2.43 -8.16 4.80
C THR A 2 3.04 -7.38 3.63
N LEU A 3 2.28 -7.12 2.56
CA LEU A 3 2.73 -6.31 1.41
C LEU A 3 3.13 -4.88 1.80
N HIS A 4 2.38 -4.24 2.68
CA HIS A 4 2.70 -2.86 3.08
C HIS A 4 3.95 -2.83 3.94
N LEU A 5 4.09 -3.79 4.86
CA LEU A 5 5.28 -3.90 5.69
C LEU A 5 6.53 -4.20 4.84
N SER A 6 6.43 -5.08 3.85
CA SER A 6 7.56 -5.41 2.99
C SER A 6 8.08 -4.21 2.20
N VAL A 7 7.18 -3.35 1.69
CA VAL A 7 7.57 -2.10 1.01
C VAL A 7 8.23 -1.13 1.98
N VAL A 8 7.70 -0.97 3.20
CA VAL A 8 8.35 -0.13 4.22
C VAL A 8 9.75 -0.62 4.57
N LEU A 9 9.94 -1.94 4.71
CA LEU A 9 11.26 -2.52 4.96
C LEU A 9 12.21 -2.30 3.77
N LEU A 10 11.71 -2.44 2.55
CA LEU A 10 12.46 -2.20 1.33
C LEU A 10 12.95 -0.75 1.26
N ASP A 11 12.06 0.23 1.43
CA ASP A 11 12.39 1.65 1.36
C ASP A 11 13.38 2.05 2.46
N ARG A 12 13.14 1.59 3.71
CA ARG A 12 14.06 1.83 4.83
C ARG A 12 15.44 1.25 4.55
N TYR A 13 15.52 0.04 4.00
CA TYR A 13 16.80 -0.57 3.67
C TYR A 13 17.52 0.17 2.55
N LEU A 14 16.82 0.50 1.45
CA LEU A 14 17.38 1.22 0.31
C LEU A 14 17.82 2.65 0.66
N SER A 15 17.16 3.30 1.63
CA SER A 15 17.59 4.61 2.13
C SER A 15 18.97 4.59 2.81
N ARG A 16 19.42 3.42 3.26
CA ARG A 16 20.67 3.25 4.03
C ARG A 16 21.74 2.43 3.29
N MET A 17 21.37 1.72 2.23
CA MET A 17 22.24 0.80 1.52
C MET A 17 22.11 0.99 0.00
N PRO A 18 23.19 1.37 -0.70
CA PRO A 18 23.18 1.38 -2.14
C PRO A 18 23.14 -0.06 -2.67
N ILE A 19 22.14 -0.37 -3.49
CA ILE A 19 21.94 -1.72 -4.06
C ILE A 19 22.02 -1.64 -5.59
N LYS A 20 22.79 -2.56 -6.18
CA LYS A 20 22.85 -2.71 -7.64
C LYS A 20 21.53 -3.28 -8.16
N ARG A 21 21.13 -2.86 -9.37
CA ARG A 21 19.87 -3.28 -10.01
C ARG A 21 19.67 -4.81 -10.03
N ASN A 22 20.72 -5.57 -10.31
CA ASN A 22 20.67 -7.04 -10.36
C ASN A 22 20.47 -7.72 -8.99
N LYS A 23 20.58 -6.98 -7.88
CA LYS A 23 20.31 -7.47 -6.52
C LYS A 23 19.03 -6.86 -5.92
N LEU A 24 18.35 -5.96 -6.63
CA LEU A 24 17.13 -5.32 -6.14
C LEU A 24 16.00 -6.33 -5.91
N GLN A 25 15.83 -7.30 -6.82
CA GLN A 25 14.84 -8.36 -6.65
C GLN A 25 15.13 -9.22 -5.42
N LEU A 26 16.41 -9.55 -5.15
CA LEU A 26 16.81 -10.29 -3.95
C LEU A 26 16.42 -9.54 -2.67
N VAL A 27 16.67 -8.23 -2.61
CA VAL A 27 16.24 -7.41 -1.46
C VAL A 27 14.71 -7.44 -1.34
N GLY A 28 13.99 -7.25 -2.46
CA GLY A 28 12.52 -7.26 -2.48
C GLY A 28 11.92 -8.56 -1.95
N ILE A 29 12.37 -9.73 -2.44
CA ILE A 29 11.85 -11.03 -1.97
C ILE A 29 12.16 -11.26 -0.49
N VAL A 30 13.32 -10.80 -0.01
CA VAL A 30 13.70 -10.96 1.40
C VAL A 30 12.90 -10.01 2.29
N CYS A 31 12.60 -8.80 1.85
CA CYS A 31 11.68 -7.91 2.57
C CYS A 31 10.28 -8.53 2.69
N VAL A 32 9.80 -9.24 1.64
CA VAL A 32 8.54 -10.00 1.71
C VAL A 32 8.67 -11.17 2.70
N LEU A 33 9.75 -11.95 2.65
CA LEU A 33 10.02 -13.04 3.60
C LEU A 33 10.00 -12.57 5.05
N ILE A 34 10.71 -11.48 5.36
CA ILE A 34 10.76 -10.90 6.70
C ILE A 34 9.38 -10.42 7.13
N ALA A 35 8.67 -9.69 6.27
CA ALA A 35 7.32 -9.23 6.58
C ALA A 35 6.35 -10.40 6.81
N SER A 36 6.44 -11.47 6.01
CA SER A 36 5.61 -12.66 6.18
C SER A 36 5.86 -13.33 7.53
N LYS A 37 7.13 -13.44 7.96
CA LYS A 37 7.47 -14.00 9.28
C LYS A 37 6.91 -13.19 10.46
N ILE A 38 6.60 -11.91 10.24
CA ILE A 38 6.05 -11.01 11.28
C ILE A 38 4.51 -11.04 11.28
N GLU A 39 3.90 -10.99 10.09
CA GLU A 39 2.46 -10.71 9.93
C GLU A 39 1.62 -11.97 9.67
N GLU A 40 2.18 -13.02 9.08
CA GLU A 40 1.42 -14.22 8.72
C GLU A 40 1.44 -15.23 9.86
N ILE A 41 0.29 -15.86 10.10
CA ILE A 41 0.18 -16.99 11.05
C ILE A 41 1.06 -18.16 10.59
N SER A 42 1.10 -18.40 9.28
CA SER A 42 1.88 -19.44 8.62
C SER A 42 2.69 -18.83 7.49
N PRO A 43 3.92 -18.32 7.76
CA PRO A 43 4.75 -17.72 6.73
C PRO A 43 5.22 -18.77 5.70
N PRO A 44 5.36 -18.40 4.42
CA PRO A 44 5.88 -19.30 3.38
C PRO A 44 7.30 -19.77 3.69
N ALA A 45 7.65 -20.98 3.26
CA ALA A 45 8.99 -21.51 3.43
C ALA A 45 9.99 -20.80 2.52
N ILE A 46 11.29 -20.77 2.90
CA ILE A 46 12.33 -20.14 2.07
C ILE A 46 12.39 -20.74 0.65
N ASP A 47 12.10 -22.04 0.52
CA ASP A 47 12.14 -22.73 -0.76
C ASP A 47 11.05 -22.21 -1.73
N GLU A 48 9.94 -21.65 -1.22
CA GLU A 48 8.95 -20.94 -2.05
C GLU A 48 9.52 -19.62 -2.60
N PHE A 49 10.33 -18.91 -1.82
CA PHE A 49 11.00 -17.68 -2.28
C PHE A 49 12.08 -17.96 -3.33
N VAL A 50 12.78 -19.10 -3.21
CA VAL A 50 13.68 -19.59 -4.26
C VAL A 50 12.88 -19.85 -5.54
N TYR A 51 11.75 -20.57 -5.43
CA TYR A 51 10.89 -20.91 -6.55
C TYR A 51 10.30 -19.68 -7.27
N ILE A 52 9.69 -18.72 -6.56
CA ILE A 52 9.09 -17.52 -7.19
C ILE A 52 10.14 -16.58 -7.79
N SER A 53 11.40 -16.71 -7.38
CA SER A 53 12.52 -16.00 -8.01
C SER A 53 13.04 -16.69 -9.28
N ASP A 54 12.37 -17.73 -9.76
CA ASP A 54 12.79 -18.58 -10.88
C ASP A 54 14.19 -19.16 -10.66
N ASN A 55 14.50 -19.55 -9.42
CA ASN A 55 15.81 -20.02 -8.98
C ASN A 55 16.98 -19.03 -9.24
N THR A 56 16.67 -17.76 -9.49
CA THR A 56 17.70 -16.70 -9.67
C THR A 56 18.52 -16.50 -8.40
N PHE A 57 17.90 -16.73 -7.23
CA PHE A 57 18.58 -16.63 -5.93
C PHE A 57 18.39 -17.93 -5.14
N LEU A 58 19.51 -18.48 -4.67
CA LEU A 58 19.49 -19.70 -3.89
C LEU A 58 19.32 -19.41 -2.40
N LYS A 59 18.87 -20.42 -1.64
CA LYS A 59 18.66 -20.36 -0.19
C LYS A 59 19.81 -19.70 0.60
N PRO A 60 21.10 -19.98 0.34
CA PRO A 60 22.19 -19.30 1.04
C PRO A 60 22.26 -17.79 0.77
N GLU A 61 21.90 -17.33 -0.44
CA GLU A 61 21.88 -15.91 -0.76
C GLU A 61 20.72 -15.18 -0.06
N ILE A 62 19.55 -15.82 -0.02
CA ILE A 62 18.37 -15.31 0.67
C ILE A 62 18.67 -15.16 2.18
N LEU A 63 19.26 -16.18 2.82
CA LEU A 63 19.61 -16.13 4.25
C LEU A 63 20.66 -15.06 4.58
N ARG A 64 21.66 -14.88 3.71
CA ARG A 64 22.67 -13.82 3.87
C ARG A 64 22.04 -12.42 3.75
N MET A 65 21.17 -12.23 2.76
CA MET A 65 20.48 -10.96 2.58
C MET A 65 19.49 -10.69 3.71
N GLU A 66 18.79 -11.71 4.22
CA GLU A 66 17.93 -11.59 5.40
C GLU A 66 18.73 -11.07 6.59
N SER A 67 19.88 -11.70 6.87
CA SER A 67 20.78 -11.25 7.95
C SER A 67 21.24 -9.81 7.74
N ALA A 68 21.61 -9.44 6.51
CA ALA A 68 22.05 -8.08 6.19
C ALA A 68 20.95 -7.02 6.40
N ILE A 69 19.71 -7.31 5.99
CA ILE A 69 18.57 -6.41 6.19
C ILE A 69 18.25 -6.27 7.67
N LEU A 70 18.17 -7.38 8.40
CA LEU A 70 17.87 -7.38 9.85
C LEU A 70 18.90 -6.58 10.64
N LEU A 71 20.19 -6.79 10.37
CA LEU A 71 21.28 -6.06 11.03
C LEU A 71 21.27 -4.58 10.65
N LYS A 72 21.02 -4.25 9.38
CA LYS A 72 21.02 -2.84 8.93
C LYS A 72 19.82 -2.04 9.42
N LEU A 73 18.71 -2.72 9.66
CA LEU A 73 17.52 -2.13 10.28
C LEU A 73 17.54 -2.26 11.82
N GLU A 74 18.59 -2.82 12.40
CA GLU A 74 18.75 -3.00 13.85
C GLU A 74 17.55 -3.72 14.48
N PHE A 75 16.97 -4.68 13.74
CA PHE A 75 15.74 -5.38 14.12
C PHE A 75 14.52 -4.47 14.41
N SER A 76 14.58 -3.19 14.01
CA SER A 76 13.43 -2.28 14.01
C SER A 76 12.54 -2.60 12.81
N LEU A 77 11.76 -3.68 12.91
CA LEU A 77 10.98 -4.22 11.80
C LEU A 77 9.52 -3.76 11.81
N THR A 78 9.00 -3.27 12.94
CA THR A 78 7.63 -2.77 13.01
C THR A 78 7.53 -1.36 12.43
N ALA A 79 6.43 -1.09 11.75
CA ALA A 79 6.13 0.23 11.22
C ALA A 79 4.62 0.42 11.08
N ALA A 80 4.16 1.66 11.27
CA ALA A 80 2.79 2.01 10.95
C ALA A 80 2.61 2.01 9.42
N THR A 81 1.61 1.28 8.93
CA THR A 81 1.29 1.19 7.50
C THR A 81 -0.03 1.89 7.20
N SER A 82 -0.20 2.35 5.96
CA SER A 82 -1.49 2.90 5.52
C SER A 82 -2.60 1.83 5.64
N SER A 83 -2.29 0.57 5.37
CA SER A 83 -3.21 -0.54 5.60
C SER A 83 -3.64 -0.68 7.07
N ALA A 84 -2.77 -0.40 8.06
CA ALA A 84 -3.14 -0.47 9.48
C ALA A 84 -4.09 0.67 9.88
N PHE A 85 -3.81 1.90 9.45
CA PHE A 85 -4.72 3.03 9.67
C PHE A 85 -6.06 2.85 8.95
N LEU A 86 -6.03 2.29 7.74
CA LEU A 86 -7.21 2.15 6.90
C LEU A 86 -8.31 1.32 7.57
N VAL A 87 -7.96 0.26 8.31
CA VAL A 87 -8.93 -0.57 9.05
C VAL A 87 -9.74 0.28 10.04
N GLN A 88 -9.08 1.18 10.77
CA GLN A 88 -9.73 2.07 11.74
C GLN A 88 -10.53 3.17 11.04
N TYR A 89 -10.04 3.68 9.91
CA TYR A 89 -10.74 4.76 9.21
C TYR A 89 -11.99 4.26 8.49
N LEU A 90 -11.96 3.04 7.96
CA LEU A 90 -13.14 2.41 7.36
C LEU A 90 -14.24 2.13 8.39
N SER A 91 -13.87 1.71 9.61
CA SER A 91 -14.86 1.49 10.68
C SER A 91 -15.59 2.78 11.08
N VAL A 92 -14.87 3.91 11.08
CA VAL A 92 -15.44 5.25 11.36
C VAL A 92 -16.21 5.81 10.16
N ALA A 93 -15.74 5.56 8.93
CA ALA A 93 -16.39 6.04 7.72
C ALA A 93 -17.79 5.43 7.51
N GLY A 94 -17.97 4.19 7.97
CA GLY A 94 -19.13 3.37 7.67
C GLY A 94 -19.13 2.91 6.21
N ASP A 95 -19.65 1.72 5.95
CA ASP A 95 -19.84 1.21 4.59
C ASP A 95 -21.32 1.02 4.28
N GLU A 96 -21.90 2.01 3.60
CA GLU A 96 -23.29 1.98 3.17
C GLU A 96 -23.49 1.18 1.87
N ARG A 97 -22.40 0.81 1.18
CA ARG A 97 -22.44 0.27 -0.19
C ARG A 97 -21.84 -1.14 -0.33
N GLY A 98 -21.79 -1.91 0.75
CA GLY A 98 -21.57 -3.36 0.67
C GLY A 98 -20.15 -3.79 0.29
N GLY A 99 -19.13 -3.05 0.72
CA GLY A 99 -17.72 -3.42 0.60
C GLY A 99 -16.93 -2.61 -0.45
N ASP A 100 -17.60 -1.82 -1.28
CA ASP A 100 -16.96 -1.03 -2.34
C ASP A 100 -15.97 -0.02 -1.75
N LEU A 101 -16.35 0.65 -0.65
CA LEU A 101 -15.51 1.64 0.02
C LEU A 101 -14.23 0.99 0.54
N GLU A 102 -14.35 -0.16 1.21
CA GLU A 102 -13.21 -0.92 1.72
C GLU A 102 -12.26 -1.33 0.59
N HIS A 103 -12.80 -2.01 -0.43
CA HIS A 103 -11.99 -2.52 -1.54
C HIS A 103 -11.31 -1.41 -2.33
N LEU A 104 -12.03 -0.32 -2.63
CA LEU A 104 -11.48 0.81 -3.37
C LEU A 104 -10.41 1.54 -2.55
N SER A 105 -10.62 1.72 -1.25
CA SER A 105 -9.61 2.35 -0.39
C SER A 105 -8.34 1.51 -0.29
N HIS A 106 -8.47 0.18 -0.16
CA HIS A 106 -7.32 -0.72 -0.17
C HIS A 106 -6.58 -0.70 -1.52
N PHE A 107 -7.32 -0.69 -2.63
CA PHE A 107 -6.75 -0.55 -3.97
C PHE A 107 -5.92 0.73 -4.11
N LEU A 108 -6.46 1.87 -3.66
CA LEU A 108 -5.78 3.16 -3.72
C LEU A 108 -4.51 3.19 -2.85
N CYS A 109 -4.54 2.59 -1.65
CA CYS A 109 -3.34 2.42 -0.82
C CYS A 109 -2.28 1.56 -1.50
N GLU A 110 -2.66 0.46 -2.17
CA GLU A 110 -1.71 -0.39 -2.89
C GLU A 110 -1.14 0.28 -4.16
N LEU A 111 -1.90 1.16 -4.83
CA LEU A 111 -1.35 2.01 -5.89
C LEU A 111 -0.29 2.97 -5.34
N ALA A 112 -0.51 3.54 -4.16
CA ALA A 112 0.44 4.46 -3.53
C ALA A 112 1.79 3.81 -3.22
N LEU A 113 1.83 2.50 -2.93
CA LEU A 113 3.07 1.74 -2.71
C LEU A 113 3.96 1.65 -3.96
N GLN A 114 3.41 1.89 -5.16
CA GLN A 114 4.11 1.76 -6.43
C GLN A 114 4.75 3.06 -6.90
N ASP A 115 4.46 4.19 -6.25
CA ASP A 115 4.94 5.50 -6.67
C ASP A 115 5.76 6.17 -5.56
N TYR A 116 6.99 6.54 -5.92
CA TYR A 116 7.92 7.21 -5.03
C TYR A 116 7.40 8.55 -4.53
N SER A 117 6.51 9.24 -5.28
CA SER A 117 5.94 10.53 -4.87
C SER A 117 5.18 10.42 -3.55
N CYS A 118 4.58 9.27 -3.26
CA CYS A 118 3.79 9.00 -2.06
C CYS A 118 4.61 8.90 -0.77
N LEU A 119 5.92 8.67 -0.85
CA LEU A 119 6.79 8.59 0.33
C LEU A 119 6.88 9.89 1.12
N ARG A 120 6.49 11.03 0.52
CA ARG A 120 6.43 12.32 1.21
C ARG A 120 5.27 12.40 2.22
N PHE A 121 4.28 11.52 2.11
CA PHE A 121 3.08 11.54 2.95
C PHE A 121 3.19 10.51 4.06
N MET A 122 2.63 10.86 5.23
CA MET A 122 2.54 9.90 6.33
C MET A 122 1.58 8.76 5.98
N PRO A 123 1.81 7.53 6.49
CA PRO A 123 0.90 6.40 6.27
C PRO A 123 -0.55 6.67 6.68
N SER A 124 -0.77 7.46 7.75
CA SER A 124 -2.09 7.93 8.19
C SER A 124 -2.74 8.84 7.15
N ALA A 125 -2.01 9.82 6.62
CA ALA A 125 -2.52 10.72 5.59
C ALA A 125 -2.88 9.95 4.29
N LEU A 126 -2.07 8.97 3.88
CA LEU A 126 -2.36 8.10 2.73
C LEU A 126 -3.65 7.31 2.94
N ALA A 127 -3.85 6.73 4.13
CA ALA A 127 -5.07 5.99 4.45
C ALA A 127 -6.31 6.90 4.46
N ALA A 128 -6.21 8.09 5.07
CA ALA A 128 -7.30 9.07 5.10
C ALA A 128 -7.65 9.57 3.70
N ALA A 129 -6.63 9.90 2.89
CA ALA A 129 -6.80 10.32 1.51
C ALA A 129 -7.39 9.20 0.63
N ALA A 130 -7.03 7.94 0.86
CA ALA A 130 -7.63 6.79 0.18
C ALA A 130 -9.13 6.68 0.48
N VAL A 131 -9.54 6.77 1.75
CA VAL A 131 -10.96 6.74 2.15
C VAL A 131 -11.71 7.93 1.55
N CYS A 132 -11.15 9.14 1.64
CA CYS A 132 -11.76 10.34 1.07
C CYS A 132 -11.95 10.20 -0.45
N LEU A 133 -10.91 9.82 -1.18
CA LEU A 133 -10.96 9.64 -2.63
C LEU A 133 -11.92 8.52 -3.03
N ALA A 134 -11.96 7.41 -2.28
CA ALA A 134 -12.91 6.33 -2.52
C ALA A 134 -14.36 6.83 -2.36
N ARG A 135 -14.67 7.58 -1.29
CA ARG A 135 -16.00 8.20 -1.09
C ARG A 135 -16.37 9.15 -2.23
N ILE A 136 -15.42 9.92 -2.75
CA ILE A 136 -15.63 10.79 -3.92
C ILE A 136 -15.99 9.94 -5.15
N CYS A 137 -15.21 8.91 -5.47
CA CYS A 137 -15.46 8.02 -6.61
C CYS A 137 -16.80 7.26 -6.49
N LEU A 138 -17.24 6.99 -5.27
CA LEU A 138 -18.50 6.31 -4.96
C LEU A 138 -19.68 7.29 -4.78
N CYS A 139 -19.48 8.58 -5.00
CA CYS A 139 -20.49 9.63 -4.82
C CYS A 139 -21.12 9.65 -3.40
N THR A 140 -20.37 9.24 -2.38
CA THR A 140 -20.84 9.21 -0.99
C THR A 140 -20.62 10.57 -0.33
N GLN A 141 -21.71 11.20 0.14
CA GLN A 141 -21.67 12.47 0.86
C GLN A 141 -21.83 12.28 2.38
N PRO A 142 -21.23 13.13 3.21
CA PRO A 142 -20.13 14.04 2.85
C PRO A 142 -18.87 13.25 2.43
N HIS A 143 -18.13 13.76 1.45
CA HIS A 143 -16.89 13.11 0.96
C HIS A 143 -15.81 13.01 2.06
N TRP A 144 -15.67 14.07 2.86
CA TRP A 144 -14.92 14.06 4.11
C TRP A 144 -15.88 14.35 5.27
N SER A 145 -16.16 13.33 6.08
CA SER A 145 -17.20 13.43 7.11
C SER A 145 -16.67 14.00 8.43
N PRO A 146 -17.49 14.74 9.21
CA PRO A 146 -17.08 15.22 10.53
C PRO A 146 -16.55 14.12 11.47
N PRO A 147 -17.14 12.91 11.52
CA PRO A 147 -16.57 11.80 12.30
C PRO A 147 -15.17 11.40 11.85
N LEU A 148 -14.90 11.35 10.53
CA LEU A 148 -13.57 11.06 10.00
C LEU A 148 -12.58 12.18 10.34
N ALA A 149 -12.97 13.44 10.16
CA ALA A 149 -12.12 14.58 10.52
C ALA A 149 -11.78 14.57 12.02
N GLN A 150 -12.77 14.32 12.87
CA GLN A 150 -12.59 14.24 14.32
C GLN A 150 -11.73 13.03 14.74
N TYR A 151 -11.88 11.87 14.10
CA TYR A 151 -11.11 10.69 14.47
C TYR A 151 -9.66 10.76 13.97
N THR A 152 -9.47 11.18 12.71
CA THR A 152 -8.14 11.23 12.07
C THR A 152 -7.33 12.47 12.43
N GLN A 153 -8.00 13.51 12.96
CA GLN A 153 -7.41 14.83 13.24
C GLN A 153 -6.89 15.55 11.99
N TYR A 154 -7.39 15.17 10.80
CA TYR A 154 -7.08 15.87 9.55
C TYR A 154 -8.27 16.70 9.05
N SER A 155 -7.99 17.94 8.67
CA SER A 155 -8.90 18.76 7.88
C SER A 155 -8.87 18.39 6.39
N GLY A 156 -9.91 18.79 5.65
CA GLY A 156 -9.96 18.60 4.20
C GLY A 156 -8.80 19.30 3.47
N ASP A 157 -8.43 20.50 3.92
CA ASP A 157 -7.32 21.27 3.35
C ASP A 157 -5.96 20.61 3.55
N GLU A 158 -5.70 20.03 4.73
CA GLU A 158 -4.46 19.30 5.03
C GLU A 158 -4.33 18.02 4.20
N LEU A 159 -5.44 17.33 3.94
CA LEU A 159 -5.44 16.09 3.13
C LEU A 159 -5.39 16.35 1.63
N ARG A 160 -5.83 17.53 1.18
CA ARG A 160 -5.98 17.85 -0.23
C ARG A 160 -4.74 17.54 -1.09
N PRO A 161 -3.49 17.86 -0.69
CA PRO A 161 -2.31 17.51 -1.47
C PRO A 161 -2.15 16.00 -1.67
N CYS A 162 -2.45 15.21 -0.64
CA CYS A 162 -2.38 13.75 -0.70
C CYS A 162 -3.49 13.17 -1.58
N VAL A 163 -4.72 13.69 -1.45
CA VAL A 163 -5.86 13.28 -2.28
C VAL A 163 -5.59 13.58 -3.76
N LEU A 164 -5.01 14.74 -4.08
CA LEU A 164 -4.63 15.11 -5.44
C LEU A 164 -3.58 14.16 -6.04
N GLU A 165 -2.54 13.82 -5.27
CA GLU A 165 -1.51 12.89 -5.74
C GLU A 165 -2.11 11.48 -5.98
N MET A 166 -2.92 10.98 -5.04
CA MET A 166 -3.58 9.68 -5.18
C MET A 166 -4.59 9.63 -6.32
N HIS A 167 -5.29 10.73 -6.58
CA HIS A 167 -6.19 10.86 -7.73
C HIS A 167 -5.42 10.82 -9.06
N ALA A 168 -4.31 11.55 -9.15
CA ALA A 168 -3.42 11.51 -10.32
C ALA A 168 -2.88 10.08 -10.54
N LEU A 169 -2.49 9.38 -9.47
CA LEU A 169 -2.08 7.97 -9.53
C LEU A 169 -3.17 7.07 -10.07
N PHE A 170 -4.40 7.18 -9.55
CA PHE A 170 -5.52 6.36 -10.01
C PHE A 170 -5.78 6.58 -11.50
N ARG A 171 -5.77 7.83 -11.96
CA ARG A 171 -5.92 8.14 -13.40
C ARG A 171 -4.81 7.53 -14.25
N ARG A 172 -3.55 7.63 -13.81
CA ARG A 172 -2.39 7.04 -14.52
C ARG A 172 -2.41 5.52 -14.52
N ALA A 173 -2.94 4.88 -13.46
CA ALA A 173 -2.99 3.43 -13.33
C ALA A 173 -3.74 2.76 -14.50
N ALA A 174 -4.69 3.45 -15.12
CA ALA A 174 -5.40 2.99 -16.32
C ALA A 174 -4.47 2.61 -17.49
N THR A 175 -3.35 3.34 -17.63
CA THR A 175 -2.38 3.21 -18.75
C THR A 175 -1.00 2.72 -18.31
N SER A 176 -0.82 2.43 -17.02
CA SER A 176 0.45 1.97 -16.46
C SER A 176 0.83 0.56 -16.96
N ASN A 177 2.14 0.32 -17.08
CA ASN A 177 2.69 -1.01 -17.33
C ASN A 177 2.64 -1.92 -16.09
N LEU A 178 2.47 -1.35 -14.89
CA LEU A 178 2.33 -2.09 -13.64
C LEU A 178 0.85 -2.48 -13.42
N ARG A 179 0.46 -3.63 -13.95
CA ARG A 179 -0.96 -4.06 -14.00
C ARG A 179 -1.43 -4.91 -12.82
N ALA A 180 -0.51 -5.54 -12.09
CA ALA A 180 -0.83 -6.54 -11.08
C ALA A 180 -1.85 -6.07 -10.03
N THR A 181 -1.71 -4.85 -9.50
CA THR A 181 -2.67 -4.28 -8.53
C THR A 181 -4.04 -4.08 -9.17
N ARG A 182 -4.12 -3.56 -10.40
CA ARG A 182 -5.42 -3.41 -11.08
C ARG A 182 -6.09 -4.75 -11.35
N GLU A 183 -5.33 -5.74 -11.82
CA GLU A 183 -5.82 -7.08 -12.09
C GLU A 183 -6.30 -7.78 -10.80
N LYS A 184 -5.60 -7.58 -9.68
CA LYS A 184 -6.02 -8.07 -8.36
C LYS A 184 -7.40 -7.51 -7.96
N TYR A 185 -7.62 -6.21 -8.12
CA TYR A 185 -8.87 -5.54 -7.75
C TYR A 185 -9.93 -5.52 -8.86
N ALA A 186 -9.62 -6.08 -10.04
CA ALA A 186 -10.59 -6.32 -11.11
C ALA A 186 -11.35 -7.64 -10.92
N ARG A 187 -11.00 -8.45 -9.90
CA ARG A 187 -11.68 -9.70 -9.60
C ARG A 187 -13.04 -9.41 -8.98
N LYS A 188 -14.04 -10.25 -9.27
CA LYS A 188 -15.37 -10.20 -8.64
C LYS A 188 -15.33 -10.27 -7.11
N SER A 189 -14.38 -11.02 -6.54
CA SER A 189 -14.16 -11.09 -5.09
C SER A 189 -13.68 -9.77 -4.47
N ARG A 190 -13.29 -8.80 -5.30
CA ARG A 190 -12.88 -7.44 -4.92
C ARG A 190 -13.84 -6.39 -5.50
N LEU A 191 -15.06 -6.81 -5.85
CA LEU A 191 -16.14 -5.97 -6.39
C LEU A 191 -15.75 -5.18 -7.65
N GLU A 192 -14.71 -5.63 -8.34
CA GLU A 192 -14.24 -5.03 -9.59
C GLU A 192 -13.92 -3.53 -9.47
N VAL A 193 -13.57 -3.06 -8.26
CA VAL A 193 -13.39 -1.63 -7.93
C VAL A 193 -12.30 -0.94 -8.74
N SER A 194 -11.34 -1.69 -9.31
CA SER A 194 -10.31 -1.11 -10.19
C SER A 194 -10.84 -0.66 -11.56
N SER A 195 -12.09 -1.02 -11.89
CA SER A 195 -12.83 -0.56 -13.08
C SER A 195 -13.58 0.75 -12.84
N ILE A 196 -13.70 1.19 -11.59
CA ILE A 196 -14.32 2.49 -11.26
C ILE A 196 -13.49 3.60 -11.91
N THR A 197 -14.17 4.54 -12.56
CA THR A 197 -13.50 5.66 -13.21
C THR A 197 -13.37 6.82 -12.22
N PRO A 198 -12.15 7.29 -11.91
CA PRO A 198 -12.00 8.48 -11.06
C PRO A 198 -12.60 9.71 -11.76
N PRO A 199 -13.22 10.64 -11.02
CA PRO A 199 -13.82 11.84 -11.61
C PRO A 199 -12.76 12.70 -12.32
N PRO A 200 -13.12 13.47 -13.36
CA PRO A 200 -12.15 14.29 -14.08
C PRO A 200 -11.58 15.44 -13.22
N VAL A 201 -12.40 15.97 -12.31
CA VAL A 201 -12.06 17.07 -11.40
C VAL A 201 -12.53 16.69 -10.00
N LEU A 202 -11.68 16.93 -9.01
CA LEU A 202 -12.04 16.69 -7.60
C LEU A 202 -12.90 17.84 -7.05
N PRO A 203 -13.90 17.54 -6.21
CA PRO A 203 -14.64 18.56 -5.48
C PRO A 203 -13.76 19.25 -4.43
N GLN A 204 -14.24 20.37 -3.88
CA GLN A 204 -13.66 20.91 -2.65
C GLN A 204 -13.98 19.98 -1.48
N LEU A 205 -13.01 19.81 -0.58
CA LEU A 205 -13.07 18.93 0.59
C LEU A 205 -13.56 19.68 1.82
#